data_AF-A0A8T2NCT2-F1
#
_entry.id   AF-A0A8T2NCT2-F1
#
_cell.length_a   1.000
_cell.length_b   1.000
_cell.length_c   1.000
_cell.angle_alpha   90.00
_cell.angle_beta   90.00
_cell.angle_gamma   90.00
#
_symmetry.space_group_name_H-M   'P 1'
#
loop_
_entity.id
_entity.type
_entity.pdbx_description
1 polymer ?
#
loop_
_entity_poly.entity_id
_entity_poly.type
_entity_poly.pdbx_seq_one_letter_code
_entity_poly.pdbx_strand_id
1 'polypeptide(L)'
;MGHILHLGNLVVLMLFPTVIILQKDTSISTGGALLSLFIYTVLGLKLYSYQEANSWYRQEQVTDPDLYYFLLAPTLCYQRDFPRTPSVRLNFLLHRLLEMVILTQLMVGIIQQWIGPIFQRSGSSFTFESPKISQNADTLKSFWGKLNVPFYKWHQRHLYTPLLRMRVPPYQAELLSFLLSAALCEYVIAVPLRTWRLWIFLIMMLELLVAVFLGRYLTGNYGNGLVWLCLLMGPPLAVMTYFHDHYISHRSQPSWTIY
;
A
#
# COMPACT_ATOMS: atom_id res chain seq x y z
N MET A 1 -29.69 -10.97 -2.82
CA MET A 1 -28.97 -11.55 -3.98
C MET A 1 -27.82 -10.65 -4.45
N GLY A 2 -28.06 -9.37 -4.79
CA GLY A 2 -27.04 -8.48 -5.38
C GLY A 2 -25.75 -8.29 -4.56
N HIS A 3 -25.84 -8.11 -3.23
CA HIS A 3 -24.65 -7.90 -2.39
C HIS A 3 -23.67 -9.09 -2.40
N ILE A 4 -24.18 -10.33 -2.50
CA ILE A 4 -23.35 -11.55 -2.55
C ILE A 4 -22.65 -11.65 -3.91
N LEU A 5 -23.34 -11.33 -5.00
CA LEU A 5 -22.75 -11.30 -6.34
C LEU A 5 -21.65 -10.23 -6.45
N HIS A 6 -21.90 -9.06 -5.87
CA HIS A 6 -20.92 -7.97 -5.81
C HIS A 6 -19.67 -8.34 -5.01
N LEU A 7 -19.85 -8.96 -3.85
CA LEU A 7 -18.74 -9.47 -3.05
C LEU A 7 -17.97 -10.59 -3.78
N GLY A 8 -18.70 -11.51 -4.41
CA GLY A 8 -18.11 -12.56 -5.24
C GLY A 8 -17.28 -11.99 -6.39
N ASN A 9 -17.78 -10.96 -7.08
CA ASN A 9 -17.04 -10.28 -8.15
C ASN A 9 -15.75 -9.62 -7.63
N LEU A 10 -15.77 -8.99 -6.45
CA LEU A 10 -14.57 -8.42 -5.84
C LEU A 10 -13.53 -9.49 -5.49
N VAL A 11 -13.98 -10.62 -4.95
CA VAL A 11 -13.10 -11.76 -4.66
C VAL A 11 -12.48 -12.31 -5.93
N VAL A 12 -13.28 -12.53 -6.98
CA VAL A 12 -12.79 -13.00 -8.29
C VAL A 12 -11.77 -12.00 -8.87
N LEU A 13 -12.05 -10.71 -8.79
CA LEU A 13 -11.16 -9.65 -9.29
C LEU A 13 -9.81 -9.62 -8.56
N MET A 14 -9.80 -9.90 -7.25
CA MET A 14 -8.55 -10.01 -6.49
C MET A 14 -7.81 -11.32 -6.78
N LEU A 15 -8.51 -12.46 -6.89
CA LEU A 15 -7.92 -13.78 -7.10
C LEU A 15 -7.35 -13.97 -8.52
N PHE A 16 -7.96 -13.36 -9.53
CA PHE A 16 -7.54 -13.49 -10.92
C PHE A 16 -6.04 -13.16 -11.14
N PRO A 17 -5.52 -11.98 -10.76
CA PRO A 17 -4.10 -11.69 -10.88
C PRO A 17 -3.24 -12.60 -9.99
N THR A 18 -3.70 -12.99 -8.79
CA THR A 18 -2.99 -13.93 -7.91
C THR A 18 -2.74 -15.26 -8.61
N VAL A 19 -3.78 -15.84 -9.20
CA VAL A 19 -3.71 -17.14 -9.87
C VAL A 19 -2.79 -17.05 -11.08
N ILE A 20 -2.88 -15.99 -11.88
CA ILE A 20 -2.00 -15.80 -13.04
C ILE A 20 -0.53 -15.68 -12.64
N ILE A 21 -0.24 -14.88 -11.59
CA ILE A 21 1.12 -14.68 -11.10
C ILE A 21 1.72 -15.97 -10.52
N LEU A 22 0.89 -16.80 -9.87
CA LEU A 22 1.32 -18.07 -9.28
C LEU A 22 1.42 -19.21 -10.31
N GLN A 23 0.62 -19.21 -11.37
CA GLN A 23 0.65 -20.27 -12.39
C GLN A 23 1.72 -20.03 -13.47
N LYS A 24 2.05 -18.77 -13.77
CA LYS A 24 2.96 -18.43 -14.87
C LYS A 24 4.35 -18.14 -14.32
N ASP A 25 5.08 -19.22 -14.05
CA ASP A 25 6.29 -19.17 -13.22
C ASP A 25 7.44 -18.32 -13.80
N THR A 26 7.57 -18.20 -15.12
CA THR A 26 8.78 -17.67 -15.77
C THR A 26 8.58 -16.53 -16.77
N SER A 27 7.34 -16.18 -17.16
CA SER A 27 7.12 -15.18 -18.22
C SER A 27 6.90 -13.75 -17.72
N ILE A 28 6.54 -13.57 -16.45
CA ILE A 28 6.17 -12.26 -15.90
C ILE A 28 7.31 -11.77 -15.01
N SER A 29 7.87 -10.61 -15.33
CA SER A 29 8.84 -9.92 -14.47
C SER A 29 8.21 -9.61 -13.10
N THR A 30 8.98 -9.77 -12.02
CA THR A 30 8.57 -9.46 -10.64
C THR A 30 7.97 -8.04 -10.53
N GLY A 31 8.54 -7.07 -11.24
CA GLY A 31 8.01 -5.70 -11.28
C GLY A 31 6.65 -5.58 -11.98
N GLY A 32 6.43 -6.35 -13.05
CA GLY A 32 5.13 -6.41 -13.74
C GLY A 32 4.06 -7.10 -12.90
N ALA A 33 4.42 -8.15 -12.16
CA ALA A 33 3.54 -8.81 -11.21
C ALA A 33 3.12 -7.87 -10.05
N LEU A 34 4.07 -7.12 -9.47
CA LEU A 34 3.80 -6.09 -8.46
C LEU A 34 2.85 -5.01 -8.98
N LEU A 35 3.14 -4.46 -10.16
CA LEU A 35 2.33 -3.41 -10.78
C LEU A 35 0.91 -3.91 -11.07
N SER A 36 0.78 -5.11 -11.65
CA SER A 36 -0.52 -5.71 -11.94
C SER A 36 -1.33 -5.89 -10.66
N LEU A 37 -0.76 -6.55 -9.65
CA LEU A 37 -1.44 -6.81 -8.39
C LEU A 37 -1.86 -5.52 -7.67
N PHE A 38 -1.00 -4.49 -7.70
CA PHE A 38 -1.32 -3.18 -7.16
C PHE A 38 -2.51 -2.53 -7.88
N ILE A 39 -2.53 -2.53 -9.22
CA ILE A 39 -3.64 -1.97 -10.01
C ILE A 39 -4.95 -2.70 -9.70
N TYR A 40 -4.94 -4.04 -9.69
CA TYR A 40 -6.12 -4.83 -9.36
C TYR A 40 -6.61 -4.59 -7.93
N THR A 41 -5.69 -4.43 -6.97
CA THR A 41 -6.05 -4.09 -5.59
C THR A 41 -6.73 -2.71 -5.52
N VAL A 42 -6.18 -1.70 -6.19
CA VAL A 42 -6.78 -0.35 -6.28
C VAL A 42 -8.16 -0.39 -6.94
N LEU A 43 -8.32 -1.15 -8.02
CA LEU A 43 -9.60 -1.35 -8.69
C LEU A 43 -10.62 -2.02 -7.77
N GLY A 44 -10.21 -3.04 -7.02
CA GLY A 44 -11.05 -3.70 -6.02
C GLY A 44 -11.53 -2.74 -4.93
N LEU A 45 -10.65 -1.89 -4.41
CA LEU A 45 -11.01 -0.87 -3.41
C LEU A 45 -12.00 0.17 -3.99
N LYS A 46 -11.78 0.62 -5.23
CA LYS A 46 -12.69 1.54 -5.94
C LYS A 46 -14.07 0.91 -6.17
N LEU A 47 -14.11 -0.32 -6.67
CA LEU A 47 -15.37 -1.02 -6.94
C LEU A 47 -16.14 -1.32 -5.67
N TYR A 48 -15.46 -1.66 -4.56
CA TYR A 48 -16.10 -1.79 -3.25
C TYR A 48 -16.76 -0.46 -2.83
N SER A 49 -16.02 0.66 -2.94
CA SER A 49 -16.56 1.98 -2.60
C SER A 49 -17.77 2.35 -3.46
N TYR A 50 -17.70 2.05 -4.76
CA TYR A 50 -18.78 2.28 -5.71
C TYR A 50 -20.02 1.46 -5.36
N GLN A 51 -19.87 0.17 -5.09
CA GLN A 51 -20.98 -0.71 -4.73
C GLN A 51 -21.66 -0.26 -3.44
N GLU A 52 -20.88 0.08 -2.41
CA GLU A 52 -21.45 0.56 -1.16
C GLU A 52 -22.21 1.87 -1.41
N ALA A 53 -21.58 2.86 -2.03
CA ALA A 53 -22.24 4.14 -2.31
C ALA A 53 -23.50 3.97 -3.18
N ASN A 54 -23.47 3.12 -4.21
CA ASN A 54 -24.62 2.86 -5.07
C ASN A 54 -25.76 2.14 -4.31
N SER A 55 -25.44 1.30 -3.32
CA SER A 55 -26.46 0.67 -2.48
C SER A 55 -27.27 1.67 -1.65
N TRP A 56 -26.68 2.83 -1.33
CA TRP A 56 -27.35 3.95 -0.64
C TRP A 56 -28.24 4.75 -1.60
N TYR A 57 -27.85 4.93 -2.87
CA TYR A 57 -28.56 5.78 -3.84
C TYR A 57 -29.61 5.05 -4.70
N ARG A 58 -30.40 4.19 -4.06
CA ARG A 58 -31.24 3.11 -4.64
C ARG A 58 -32.20 3.43 -5.81
N GLN A 59 -32.31 4.65 -6.31
CA GLN A 59 -33.35 5.06 -7.27
C GLN A 59 -32.88 5.83 -8.52
N GLU A 60 -31.59 6.19 -8.65
CA GLU A 60 -31.12 6.97 -9.80
C GLU A 60 -30.11 6.19 -10.65
N GLN A 61 -30.35 6.13 -11.96
CA GLN A 61 -29.48 5.48 -12.94
C GLN A 61 -28.13 6.21 -12.98
N VAL A 62 -27.04 5.45 -12.77
CA VAL A 62 -25.69 5.99 -12.88
C VAL A 62 -25.30 6.05 -14.36
N THR A 63 -24.79 7.19 -14.81
CA THR A 63 -24.23 7.33 -16.15
C THR A 63 -22.89 6.59 -16.25
N ASP A 64 -22.72 5.74 -17.25
CA ASP A 64 -21.44 5.07 -17.57
C ASP A 64 -20.20 6.00 -17.61
N PRO A 65 -20.23 7.22 -18.19
CA PRO A 65 -19.08 8.12 -18.18
C PRO A 65 -18.61 8.55 -16.79
N ASP A 66 -19.52 8.67 -15.81
CA ASP A 66 -19.14 9.07 -14.45
C ASP A 66 -18.42 7.92 -13.72
N LEU A 67 -18.75 6.67 -14.06
CA LEU A 67 -18.02 5.50 -13.57
C LEU A 67 -16.59 5.46 -14.14
N TYR A 68 -16.42 5.62 -15.45
CA TYR A 68 -15.09 5.64 -16.07
C TYR A 68 -14.22 6.78 -15.52
N TYR A 69 -14.80 7.95 -15.31
CA TYR A 69 -14.12 9.07 -14.67
C TYR A 69 -13.63 8.69 -13.26
N PHE A 70 -14.49 8.09 -12.44
CA PHE A 70 -14.12 7.64 -11.10
C PHE A 70 -13.00 6.59 -11.10
N LEU A 71 -13.00 5.66 -12.06
CA LEU A 71 -11.94 4.65 -12.16
C LEU A 71 -10.57 5.27 -12.40
N LEU A 72 -10.49 6.36 -13.18
CA LEU A 72 -9.26 7.08 -13.49
C LEU A 72 -8.89 8.16 -12.46
N ALA A 73 -9.86 8.65 -11.69
CA ALA A 73 -9.61 9.68 -10.69
C ALA A 73 -8.65 9.19 -9.59
N PRO A 74 -7.75 10.04 -9.06
CA PRO A 74 -6.82 9.68 -7.99
C PRO A 74 -7.51 9.66 -6.60
N THR A 75 -8.71 9.07 -6.53
CA THR A 75 -9.53 8.94 -5.32
C THR A 75 -10.02 7.50 -5.20
N LEU A 76 -10.11 7.00 -3.97
CA LEU A 76 -10.64 5.65 -3.70
C LEU A 76 -12.10 5.68 -3.28
N CYS A 77 -12.57 6.80 -2.74
CA CYS A 77 -13.96 6.98 -2.33
C CYS A 77 -14.82 7.47 -3.50
N TYR A 78 -15.85 6.71 -3.85
CA TYR A 78 -16.84 7.17 -4.83
C TYR A 78 -17.72 8.29 -4.25
N GLN A 79 -17.93 9.31 -5.06
CA GLN A 79 -18.88 10.41 -4.89
C GLN A 79 -19.54 10.67 -6.24
N ARG A 80 -20.80 11.12 -6.25
CA ARG A 80 -21.52 11.39 -7.51
C ARG A 80 -20.99 12.64 -8.19
N ASP A 81 -20.96 13.76 -7.46
CA ASP A 81 -20.51 15.03 -7.97
C ASP A 81 -19.09 15.32 -7.50
N PHE A 82 -18.12 14.97 -8.33
CA PHE A 82 -16.73 15.38 -8.09
C PHE A 82 -16.56 16.86 -8.48
N PRO A 83 -15.87 17.67 -7.65
CA PRO A 83 -15.55 19.04 -8.02
C PRO A 83 -14.62 19.03 -9.26
N ARG A 84 -15.10 19.57 -10.38
CA ARG A 84 -14.36 19.63 -11.65
C ARG A 84 -13.77 21.02 -11.83
N THR A 85 -12.50 21.08 -12.23
CA THR A 85 -11.89 22.34 -12.67
C THR A 85 -12.34 22.68 -14.10
N PRO A 86 -12.64 23.96 -14.41
CA PRO A 86 -13.20 24.35 -15.71
C PRO A 86 -12.22 24.20 -16.89
N SER A 87 -10.90 24.18 -16.63
CA SER A 87 -9.88 23.98 -17.65
C SER A 87 -8.68 23.19 -17.12
N VAL A 88 -8.06 22.39 -18.00
CA VAL A 88 -6.86 21.62 -17.67
C VAL A 88 -5.62 22.47 -17.91
N ARG A 89 -4.80 22.64 -16.87
CA ARG A 89 -3.52 23.38 -16.95
C ARG A 89 -2.40 22.45 -17.42
N LEU A 90 -2.26 22.28 -18.74
CA LEU A 90 -1.34 21.30 -19.34
C LEU A 90 0.13 21.53 -18.93
N ASN A 91 0.59 22.78 -18.84
CA ASN A 91 1.96 23.08 -18.41
C ASN A 91 2.22 22.62 -16.98
N PHE A 92 1.23 22.77 -16.08
CA PHE A 92 1.34 22.27 -14.72
C PHE A 92 1.38 20.74 -14.69
N LEU A 93 0.54 20.09 -15.51
CA LEU A 93 0.52 18.63 -15.60
C LEU A 93 1.84 18.08 -16.15
N LEU A 94 2.37 18.65 -17.23
CA LEU A 94 3.65 18.25 -17.83
C LEU A 94 4.81 18.42 -16.85
N HIS A 95 4.86 19.53 -16.10
CA HIS A 95 5.88 19.74 -15.07
C HIS A 95 5.82 18.66 -13.99
N ARG A 96 4.62 18.30 -13.51
CA ARG A 96 4.45 17.20 -12.54
C ARG A 96 4.81 15.84 -13.12
N LEU A 97 4.48 15.57 -14.38
CA LEU A 97 4.88 14.33 -15.04
C LEU A 97 6.41 14.22 -15.17
N LEU A 98 7.09 15.33 -15.51
CA LEU A 98 8.54 15.37 -15.60
C LEU A 98 9.19 15.21 -14.22
N GLU A 99 8.67 15.86 -13.18
CA GLU A 99 9.10 15.61 -11.78
C GLU A 99 9.00 14.12 -11.42
N MET A 100 7.89 13.46 -11.76
CA MET A 100 7.71 12.03 -11.49
C MET A 100 8.74 11.16 -12.23
N VAL A 101 9.07 11.49 -13.48
CA VAL A 101 10.11 10.78 -14.24
C VAL A 101 11.48 10.97 -13.59
N ILE A 102 11.85 12.21 -13.25
CA ILE A 102 13.14 12.51 -12.59
C ILE A 102 13.24 11.78 -11.25
N LEU A 103 12.21 11.85 -10.40
CA LEU A 103 12.19 11.16 -9.11
C LEU A 103 12.28 9.64 -9.27
N THR A 104 11.61 9.08 -10.27
CA THR A 104 11.69 7.64 -10.55
C THR A 104 13.12 7.25 -10.98
N GLN A 105 13.75 8.04 -11.86
CA GLN A 105 15.15 7.80 -12.27
C GLN A 105 16.12 7.97 -11.10
N LEU A 106 15.89 8.95 -10.22
CA LEU A 106 16.67 9.14 -9.00
C LEU A 106 16.55 7.93 -8.07
N MET A 107 15.34 7.40 -7.86
CA MET A 107 15.11 6.19 -7.06
C MET A 107 15.83 4.98 -7.67
N VAL A 108 15.77 4.79 -8.99
CA VAL A 108 16.53 3.73 -9.69
C VAL A 108 18.03 3.92 -9.49
N GLY A 109 18.54 5.14 -9.62
CA GLY A 109 19.95 5.47 -9.37
C GLY A 109 20.37 5.14 -7.94
N ILE A 110 19.56 5.48 -6.94
CA ILE A 110 19.83 5.13 -5.53
C ILE A 110 19.88 3.62 -5.34
N ILE A 111 18.91 2.88 -5.90
CA ILE A 111 18.88 1.41 -5.79
C ILE A 111 20.12 0.80 -6.45
N GLN A 112 20.48 1.24 -7.66
CA GLN A 112 21.62 0.69 -8.39
C GLN A 112 22.97 1.05 -7.76
N GLN A 113 23.14 2.29 -7.29
CA GLN A 113 24.42 2.78 -6.77
C GLN A 113 24.65 2.46 -5.29
N TRP A 114 23.59 2.34 -4.49
CA TRP A 114 23.72 2.13 -3.05
C TRP A 114 23.24 0.74 -2.65
N ILE A 115 22.03 0.34 -3.06
CA ILE A 115 21.43 -0.91 -2.59
C ILE A 115 22.09 -2.14 -3.26
N GLY A 116 22.33 -2.09 -4.56
CA GLY A 116 23.02 -3.15 -5.31
C GLY A 116 24.39 -3.56 -4.72
N PRO A 117 25.32 -2.62 -4.50
CA PRO A 117 26.61 -2.94 -3.89
C PRO A 117 26.52 -3.30 -2.41
N ILE A 118 25.54 -2.77 -1.65
CA ILE A 118 25.29 -3.19 -0.25
C ILE A 118 24.86 -4.66 -0.18
N PHE A 119 23.97 -5.10 -1.08
CA PHE A 119 23.54 -6.50 -1.15
C PHE A 119 24.69 -7.47 -1.49
N GLN A 120 25.67 -7.02 -2.27
CA GLN A 120 26.86 -7.82 -2.59
C GLN A 120 27.91 -7.82 -1.46
N ARG A 121 27.84 -6.86 -0.53
CA ARG A 121 28.83 -6.66 0.54
C ARG A 121 28.34 -7.00 1.95
N SER A 122 27.17 -7.62 2.12
CA SER A 122 26.59 -7.84 3.45
C SER A 122 27.39 -8.85 4.30
N GLY A 123 28.39 -8.31 5.00
CA GLY A 123 28.97 -8.75 6.25
C GLY A 123 29.34 -7.49 7.04
N SER A 124 28.56 -7.21 8.09
CA SER A 124 28.65 -6.11 9.07
C SER A 124 27.90 -4.79 8.80
N SER A 125 27.41 -4.25 9.93
CA SER A 125 26.26 -3.34 10.11
C SER A 125 26.50 -1.89 9.70
N PHE A 126 25.45 -1.24 9.18
CA PHE A 126 25.43 0.19 8.84
C PHE A 126 24.63 1.00 9.89
N THR A 127 25.25 2.07 10.40
CA THR A 127 24.59 3.21 11.04
C THR A 127 24.38 4.30 9.99
N PHE A 128 23.18 4.85 9.88
CA PHE A 128 22.88 5.95 8.94
C PHE A 128 22.07 7.04 9.64
N GLU A 129 22.52 8.30 9.51
CA GLU A 129 21.81 9.48 9.98
C GLU A 129 20.70 9.88 9.00
N SER A 130 19.50 10.15 9.51
CA SER A 130 18.31 10.45 8.72
C SER A 130 18.25 11.90 8.22
N PRO A 131 17.79 12.16 6.97
CA PRO A 131 17.52 13.50 6.48
C PRO A 131 16.31 14.14 7.20
N LYS A 132 16.43 15.42 7.58
CA LYS A 132 15.33 16.22 8.16
C LYS A 132 14.28 16.53 7.09
N ILE A 133 13.10 15.90 7.20
CA ILE A 133 11.89 16.32 6.47
C ILE A 133 10.74 16.44 7.48
N SER A 134 10.11 17.62 7.54
CA SER A 134 8.84 17.93 8.23
C SER A 134 8.75 17.53 9.72
N GLN A 135 9.26 18.39 10.61
CA GLN A 135 8.83 18.42 12.02
C GLN A 135 7.33 18.75 12.08
N ASN A 136 6.56 18.00 12.90
CA ASN A 136 5.15 18.21 13.33
C ASN A 136 4.23 16.98 13.07
N ALA A 137 4.67 15.80 13.50
CA ALA A 137 3.79 14.65 13.67
C ALA A 137 3.94 14.11 15.10
N ASP A 138 3.10 14.59 16.01
CA ASP A 138 3.17 14.24 17.44
C ASP A 138 2.74 12.78 17.73
N THR A 139 2.32 12.01 16.71
CA THR A 139 1.93 10.60 16.85
C THR A 139 2.01 9.85 15.51
N LEU A 140 2.48 8.60 15.51
CA LEU A 140 2.57 7.73 14.33
C LEU A 140 1.25 7.64 13.54
N LYS A 141 0.11 7.62 14.25
CA LYS A 141 -1.24 7.63 13.67
C LYS A 141 -1.56 8.88 12.85
N SER A 142 -1.13 10.06 13.31
CA SER A 142 -1.37 11.33 12.58
C SER A 142 -0.48 11.44 11.33
N PHE A 143 0.69 10.80 11.36
CA PHE A 143 1.59 10.66 10.22
C PHE A 143 1.01 9.75 9.12
N TRP A 144 0.57 8.53 9.48
CA TRP A 144 -0.03 7.59 8.52
C TRP A 144 -1.28 8.14 7.81
N GLY A 145 -2.11 8.92 8.51
CA GLY A 145 -3.27 9.58 7.91
C GLY A 145 -2.93 10.64 6.86
N LYS A 146 -1.72 11.22 6.90
CA LYS A 146 -1.23 12.22 5.94
C LYS A 146 -0.48 11.61 4.77
N LEU A 147 0.21 10.48 4.97
CA LEU A 147 1.00 9.83 3.91
C LEU A 147 0.15 9.30 2.74
N ASN A 148 -1.01 8.74 3.03
CA ASN A 148 -1.90 8.19 2.00
C ASN A 148 -3.35 8.60 2.28
N VAL A 149 -3.63 9.89 2.10
CA VAL A 149 -4.95 10.48 2.35
C VAL A 149 -6.08 9.75 1.62
N PRO A 150 -5.96 9.35 0.32
CA PRO A 150 -7.03 8.62 -0.36
C PRO A 150 -7.34 7.27 0.30
N PHE A 151 -6.31 6.50 0.65
CA PHE A 151 -6.48 5.21 1.33
C PHE A 151 -7.02 5.38 2.74
N TYR A 152 -6.48 6.33 3.51
CA TYR A 152 -6.95 6.64 4.85
C TYR A 152 -8.44 7.02 4.85
N LYS A 153 -8.87 7.91 3.94
CA LYS A 153 -10.29 8.28 3.82
C LYS A 153 -11.18 7.09 3.44
N TRP A 154 -10.71 6.25 2.52
CA TRP A 154 -11.44 5.03 2.14
C TRP A 154 -11.59 4.10 3.33
N HIS A 155 -10.48 3.83 4.01
CA HIS A 155 -10.40 2.98 5.19
C HIS A 155 -11.30 3.46 6.32
N GLN A 156 -11.28 4.76 6.64
CA GLN A 156 -12.17 5.34 7.65
C GLN A 156 -13.65 5.21 7.30
N ARG A 157 -14.02 5.42 6.02
CA ARG A 157 -15.40 5.39 5.56
C ARG A 157 -15.95 3.97 5.47
N HIS A 158 -15.16 3.04 4.96
CA HIS A 158 -15.61 1.72 4.51
C HIS A 158 -15.29 0.59 5.49
N LEU A 159 -14.35 0.80 6.43
CA LEU A 159 -14.01 -0.18 7.46
C LEU A 159 -14.36 0.33 8.85
N TYR A 160 -13.78 1.46 9.24
CA TYR A 160 -13.93 1.97 10.61
C TYR A 160 -15.38 2.36 10.93
N THR A 161 -16.02 3.14 10.06
CA THR A 161 -17.40 3.61 10.28
C THR A 161 -18.42 2.45 10.37
N PRO A 162 -18.41 1.45 9.47
CA PRO A 162 -19.27 0.28 9.61
C PRO A 162 -19.03 -0.54 10.88
N LEU A 163 -17.78 -0.71 11.32
CA LEU A 163 -17.46 -1.40 12.58
C LEU A 163 -18.08 -0.70 13.79
N LEU A 164 -18.02 0.63 13.84
CA LEU A 164 -18.69 1.41 14.89
C LEU A 164 -20.22 1.27 14.84
N ARG A 165 -20.81 1.21 13.63
CA ARG A 165 -22.25 0.95 13.46
C ARG A 165 -22.67 -0.44 13.97
N MET A 166 -21.77 -1.42 13.90
CA MET A 166 -21.95 -2.76 14.45
C MET A 166 -21.74 -2.84 15.99
N ARG A 167 -21.63 -1.69 16.67
CA ARG A 167 -21.39 -1.57 18.13
C ARG A 167 -20.06 -2.17 18.59
N VAL A 168 -19.07 -2.28 17.69
CA VAL A 168 -17.70 -2.65 18.06
C VAL A 168 -17.04 -1.47 18.79
N PRO A 169 -16.35 -1.67 19.92
CA PRO A 169 -15.67 -0.59 20.62
C PRO A 169 -14.52 -0.01 19.77
N PRO A 170 -14.19 1.28 19.91
CA PRO A 170 -13.28 1.99 19.00
C PRO A 170 -11.87 1.38 18.97
N TYR A 171 -11.36 0.88 20.10
CA TYR A 171 -10.05 0.23 20.14
C TYR A 171 -10.00 -1.06 19.29
N GLN A 172 -11.08 -1.85 19.27
CA GLN A 172 -11.18 -3.05 18.43
C GLN A 172 -11.37 -2.67 16.97
N ALA A 173 -12.15 -1.63 16.69
CA ALA A 173 -12.36 -1.13 15.33
C ALA A 173 -11.06 -0.65 14.70
N GLU A 174 -10.20 0.04 15.48
CA GLU A 174 -8.86 0.47 15.05
C GLU A 174 -7.91 -0.72 14.84
N LEU A 175 -7.92 -1.71 15.75
CA LEU A 175 -7.08 -2.90 15.62
C LEU A 175 -7.44 -3.71 14.38
N LEU A 176 -8.73 -4.00 14.16
CA LEU A 176 -9.18 -4.78 13.00
C LEU A 176 -8.90 -4.06 11.68
N SER A 177 -9.13 -2.75 11.69
CA SER A 177 -8.77 -1.85 10.61
C SER A 177 -7.28 -1.90 10.25
N PHE A 178 -6.40 -1.94 11.25
CA PHE A 178 -4.97 -2.03 11.04
C PHE A 178 -4.56 -3.43 10.56
N LEU A 179 -5.11 -4.49 11.16
CA LEU A 179 -4.90 -5.87 10.75
C LEU A 179 -5.21 -6.10 9.28
N LEU A 180 -6.36 -5.57 8.81
CA LEU A 180 -6.72 -5.67 7.39
C LEU A 180 -5.72 -4.94 6.49
N SER A 181 -5.26 -3.75 6.90
CA SER A 181 -4.24 -3.00 6.16
C SER A 181 -2.91 -3.76 6.10
N ALA A 182 -2.46 -4.34 7.22
CA ALA A 182 -1.23 -5.11 7.29
C ALA A 182 -1.31 -6.38 6.42
N ALA A 183 -2.46 -7.06 6.43
CA ALA A 183 -2.70 -8.22 5.58
C ALA A 183 -2.72 -7.86 4.08
N LEU A 184 -3.30 -6.72 3.71
CA LEU A 184 -3.26 -6.23 2.32
C LEU A 184 -1.84 -5.86 1.88
N CYS A 185 -1.04 -5.23 2.74
CA CYS A 185 0.37 -4.93 2.45
C CYS A 185 1.20 -6.21 2.25
N GLU A 186 1.04 -7.20 3.14
CA GLU A 186 1.66 -8.51 2.99
C GLU A 186 1.22 -9.16 1.67
N TYR A 187 -0.08 -9.19 1.36
CA TYR A 187 -0.60 -9.78 0.12
C TYR A 187 0.00 -9.16 -1.15
N VAL A 188 0.06 -7.82 -1.23
CA VAL A 188 0.58 -7.10 -2.41
C VAL A 188 2.06 -7.39 -2.65
N ILE A 189 2.85 -7.66 -1.60
CA ILE A 189 4.30 -7.88 -1.69
C ILE A 189 4.66 -9.38 -1.75
N ALA A 190 4.04 -10.20 -0.92
CA ALA A 190 4.32 -11.64 -0.80
C ALA A 190 3.93 -12.42 -2.06
N VAL A 191 2.80 -12.11 -2.70
CA VAL A 191 2.32 -12.85 -3.87
C VAL A 191 3.27 -12.71 -5.06
N PRO A 192 3.70 -11.50 -5.48
CA PRO A 192 4.62 -11.35 -6.60
C PRO A 192 6.03 -11.89 -6.32
N LEU A 193 6.48 -11.83 -5.06
CA LEU A 193 7.79 -12.34 -4.65
C LEU A 193 7.78 -13.84 -4.33
N ARG A 194 6.58 -14.45 -4.23
CA ARG A 194 6.32 -15.87 -3.91
C ARG A 194 6.89 -16.33 -2.57
N THR A 195 6.96 -15.44 -1.60
CA THR A 195 7.50 -15.71 -0.25
C THR A 195 6.43 -15.51 0.81
N TRP A 196 5.97 -16.60 1.43
CA TRP A 196 4.85 -16.60 2.38
C TRP A 196 5.29 -16.50 3.85
N ARG A 197 6.18 -15.55 4.17
CA ARG A 197 6.83 -15.51 5.50
C ARG A 197 6.11 -14.68 6.56
N LEU A 198 5.15 -13.83 6.19
CA LEU A 198 4.39 -12.96 7.09
C LEU A 198 5.22 -11.91 7.87
N TRP A 199 6.45 -11.62 7.45
CA TRP A 199 7.30 -10.66 8.18
C TRP A 199 6.78 -9.22 8.09
N ILE A 200 6.19 -8.80 6.96
CA ILE A 200 5.63 -7.43 6.83
C ILE A 200 4.44 -7.30 7.78
N PHE A 201 3.56 -8.30 7.80
CA PHE A 201 2.43 -8.35 8.72
C PHE A 201 2.88 -8.26 10.19
N LEU A 202 3.86 -9.08 10.60
CA LEU A 202 4.35 -9.11 11.97
C LEU A 202 5.03 -7.80 12.38
N ILE A 203 5.84 -7.21 11.51
CA ILE A 203 6.53 -5.94 11.77
C ILE A 203 5.53 -4.79 11.89
N MET A 204 4.53 -4.72 11.01
CA MET A 204 3.47 -3.70 11.13
C MET A 204 2.70 -3.84 12.45
N MET A 205 2.37 -5.07 12.86
CA MET A 205 1.70 -5.31 14.14
C MET A 205 2.56 -4.92 15.35
N LEU A 206 3.84 -5.27 15.32
CA LEU A 206 4.80 -4.87 16.36
C LEU A 206 4.95 -3.35 16.42
N GLU A 207 5.00 -2.68 15.28
CA GLU A 207 5.09 -1.21 15.20
C GLU A 207 3.89 -0.54 15.88
N LEU A 208 2.67 -1.04 15.64
CA LEU A 208 1.47 -0.55 16.33
C LEU A 208 1.55 -0.76 17.84
N LEU A 209 2.01 -1.93 18.29
CA LEU A 209 2.16 -2.23 19.73
C LEU A 209 3.18 -1.30 20.38
N VAL A 210 4.33 -1.09 19.75
CA VAL A 210 5.37 -0.17 20.21
C VAL A 210 4.82 1.26 20.25
N ALA A 211 4.11 1.70 19.22
CA ALA A 211 3.54 3.04 19.18
C ALA A 211 2.50 3.29 20.29
N VAL A 212 1.64 2.31 20.58
CA VAL A 212 0.64 2.42 21.66
C VAL A 212 1.28 2.34 23.04
N PHE A 213 2.28 1.48 23.22
CA PHE A 213 2.93 1.25 24.51
C PHE A 213 3.90 2.39 24.86
N LEU A 214 4.88 2.68 23.99
CA LEU A 214 5.87 3.76 24.22
C LEU A 214 5.27 5.15 24.03
N GLY A 215 4.19 5.31 23.26
CA GLY A 215 3.49 6.59 23.14
C GLY A 215 2.88 7.09 24.45
N ARG A 216 2.70 6.21 25.45
CA ARG A 216 2.29 6.60 26.81
C ARG A 216 3.45 7.12 27.67
N TYR A 217 4.68 6.77 27.32
CA TYR A 217 5.89 7.09 28.09
C TYR A 217 6.72 8.21 27.47
N LEU A 218 6.73 8.32 26.13
CA LEU A 218 7.56 9.28 25.40
C LEU A 218 6.69 10.41 24.84
N THR A 219 6.87 11.62 25.39
CA THR A 219 6.21 12.85 24.92
C THR A 219 7.22 13.84 24.35
N GLY A 220 6.76 14.77 23.51
CA GLY A 220 7.61 15.79 22.88
C GLY A 220 8.63 15.22 21.89
N ASN A 221 9.86 15.74 21.92
CA ASN A 221 10.91 15.38 20.95
C ASN A 221 11.26 13.89 20.93
N TYR A 222 11.18 13.21 22.08
CA TYR A 222 11.43 11.76 22.18
C TYR A 222 10.32 10.95 21.51
N GLY A 223 9.06 11.39 21.62
CA GLY A 223 7.94 10.78 20.89
C GLY A 223 8.09 10.93 19.37
N ASN A 224 8.55 12.11 18.90
CA ASN A 224 8.89 12.31 17.49
C ASN A 224 10.05 11.38 17.06
N GLY A 225 11.11 11.26 17.86
CA GLY A 225 12.22 10.34 17.58
C GLY A 225 11.78 8.88 17.44
N LEU A 226 10.85 8.43 18.29
CA LEU A 226 10.25 7.10 18.19
C LEU A 226 9.50 6.89 16.87
N VAL A 227 8.71 7.87 16.44
CA VAL A 227 7.99 7.81 15.16
C VAL A 227 8.96 7.65 13.99
N TRP A 228 10.06 8.40 13.98
CA TRP A 228 11.09 8.28 12.95
C TRP A 228 11.80 6.93 12.96
N LEU A 229 12.10 6.41 14.15
CA LEU A 229 12.71 5.08 14.29
C LEU A 229 11.76 3.99 13.76
N CYS A 230 10.48 4.03 14.13
CA CYS A 230 9.46 3.10 13.64
C CYS A 230 9.32 3.19 12.11
N LEU A 231 9.30 4.40 11.56
CA LEU A 231 9.17 4.62 10.13
C LEU A 231 10.36 4.07 9.34
N LEU A 232 11.59 4.25 9.86
CA LEU A 232 12.81 3.79 9.21
C LEU A 232 12.97 2.26 9.33
N MET A 233 12.70 1.70 10.52
CA MET A 233 12.95 0.29 10.79
C MET A 233 11.79 -0.65 10.44
N GLY A 234 10.57 -0.14 10.29
CA GLY A 234 9.39 -0.98 10.12
C GLY A 234 9.19 -1.45 8.67
N PRO A 235 8.21 -0.90 7.94
CA PRO A 235 7.80 -1.43 6.64
C PRO A 235 8.89 -1.46 5.55
N PRO A 236 9.79 -0.45 5.41
CA PRO A 236 10.83 -0.49 4.39
C PRO A 236 11.83 -1.64 4.58
N LEU A 237 12.30 -1.89 5.82
CA LEU A 237 13.20 -3.01 6.10
C LEU A 237 12.49 -4.34 5.87
N ALA A 238 11.24 -4.47 6.29
CA ALA A 238 10.45 -5.67 6.05
C ALA A 238 10.40 -6.01 4.55
N VAL A 239 10.06 -5.03 3.71
CA VAL A 239 10.02 -5.22 2.25
C VAL A 239 11.41 -5.58 1.69
N MET A 240 12.48 -4.94 2.16
CA MET A 240 13.85 -5.26 1.73
C MET A 240 14.23 -6.71 2.01
N THR A 241 13.79 -7.29 3.14
CA THR A 241 14.05 -8.72 3.42
C THR A 241 13.41 -9.65 2.40
N TYR A 242 12.21 -9.32 1.87
CA TYR A 242 11.56 -10.12 0.83
C TYR A 242 12.30 -10.01 -0.50
N PHE A 243 12.71 -8.80 -0.88
CA PHE A 243 13.49 -8.60 -2.11
C PHE A 243 14.86 -9.28 -2.02
N HIS A 244 15.50 -9.25 -0.86
CA HIS A 244 16.75 -9.94 -0.61
C HIS A 244 16.61 -11.46 -0.74
N ASP A 245 15.61 -12.04 -0.08
CA ASP A 245 15.32 -13.48 -0.13
C ASP A 245 15.00 -13.93 -1.57
N HIS A 246 14.20 -13.13 -2.28
CA HIS A 246 13.91 -13.35 -3.70
C HIS A 246 15.19 -13.28 -4.55
N TYR A 247 16.05 -12.27 -4.35
CA TYR A 247 17.30 -12.14 -5.10
C TYR A 247 18.27 -13.31 -4.85
N ILE A 248 18.43 -13.74 -3.59
CA ILE A 248 19.25 -14.91 -3.24
C ILE A 248 18.70 -16.18 -3.89
N SER A 249 17.39 -16.41 -3.79
CA SER A 249 16.76 -17.62 -4.37
C SER A 249 16.92 -17.73 -5.89
N HIS A 250 16.99 -16.60 -6.60
CA HIS A 250 17.27 -16.58 -8.05
C HIS A 250 18.74 -16.86 -8.38
N ARG A 251 19.66 -16.49 -7.48
CA ARG A 251 21.10 -16.76 -7.65
C ARG A 251 21.50 -18.19 -7.30
N SER A 252 20.79 -18.82 -6.37
CA SER A 252 21.09 -20.19 -5.94
C SER A 252 20.59 -21.27 -6.90
N GLN A 253 19.88 -20.91 -7.98
CA GLN A 253 19.61 -21.85 -9.08
C GLN A 253 20.89 -22.10 -9.88
N PRO A 254 21.43 -23.33 -9.90
CA PRO A 254 22.66 -23.63 -10.64
C PRO A 254 22.42 -23.49 -12.14
N SER A 255 23.27 -22.71 -12.80
CA SER A 255 23.27 -22.40 -14.24
C SER A 255 23.66 -23.58 -15.15
N TRP A 256 23.34 -24.83 -14.76
CA TRP A 256 23.73 -26.04 -15.49
C TRP A 256 22.54 -27.00 -15.63
N THR A 257 21.54 -26.59 -16.41
CA THR A 257 20.66 -27.51 -17.16
C THR A 257 20.36 -26.85 -18.50
N ILE A 258 21.39 -26.78 -19.33
CA ILE A 258 21.21 -26.64 -20.78
C ILE A 258 21.11 -28.08 -21.29
N TYR A 259 20.03 -28.34 -22.04
CA TYR A 259 19.71 -29.59 -22.74
C TYR A 259 20.90 -30.21 -23.46
#